data_AF-A0A850M8B1-F1
#
_entry.id   AF-A0A850M8B1-F1
#
_cell.length_a   1.000
_cell.length_b   1.000
_cell.length_c   1.000
_cell.angle_alpha   90.00
_cell.angle_beta   90.00
_cell.angle_gamma   90.00
#
_symmetry.space_group_name_H-M   'P 1'
#
loop_
_entity.id
_entity.type
_entity.pdbx_description
1 polymer ?
#
loop_
_entity_poly.entity_id
_entity_poly.type
_entity_poly.pdbx_seq_one_letter_code
_entity_poly.pdbx_strand_id
1 'polypeptide(L)'
;MPKGIVLIGWTNKEGFFLIHKHPESVSITDEEIMRIGSAHRMRNLDANAITLHEKELNVVSFFSGLITSKYHIAPNFVLSLLLEKHENPRDYIKTLPKGSEIVLSEFPVKRFDARTTSFQDVLSNIGKSYLKTLPKLYDALINNLIEIQADIDEFFSSVARDLEAPSTIPADEDTITELKNKIAEQEGVIKMLQNIVEGKDFQSGAAEYIAKIETMKTQLSNAGQRIKEKDGKISELEIQLARIDLLETRIQSLQSAVTERDAEIEDLRTRLTSSTGLSAETPGGTSASSGELQVWKNKVQDLQKELSERSSLLNKLKIQLSGRFDEVEARSLLSEISEKPLTQSSLDEDLEDEMKSKYITL
;
A
#
# COMPACT_ATOMS: atom_id res chain seq x y z
N MET A 1 -25.63 -12.68 -24.60
CA MET A 1 -25.10 -11.32 -24.39
C MET A 1 -24.63 -11.24 -22.96
N PRO A 2 -23.51 -10.54 -22.67
CA PRO A 2 -23.02 -10.39 -21.31
C PRO A 2 -24.14 -10.01 -20.36
N LYS A 3 -24.19 -10.61 -19.16
CA LYS A 3 -25.20 -10.27 -18.15
C LYS A 3 -24.95 -8.89 -17.55
N GLY A 4 -23.68 -8.53 -17.41
CA GLY A 4 -23.27 -7.26 -16.82
C GLY A 4 -21.77 -7.11 -16.64
N ILE A 5 -21.37 -5.95 -16.17
CA ILE A 5 -20.00 -5.63 -15.76
C ILE A 5 -19.99 -5.15 -14.32
N VAL A 6 -18.92 -5.47 -13.59
CA VAL A 6 -18.72 -5.04 -12.21
C VAL A 6 -17.35 -4.40 -12.05
N LEU A 7 -17.31 -3.36 -11.22
CA LEU A 7 -16.10 -2.73 -10.73
C LEU A 7 -15.91 -3.13 -9.27
N ILE A 8 -14.75 -3.71 -8.98
CA ILE A 8 -14.38 -4.25 -7.68
C ILE A 8 -13.14 -3.49 -7.19
N GLY A 9 -13.19 -3.06 -5.93
CA GLY A 9 -12.07 -2.45 -5.23
C GLY A 9 -11.42 -3.44 -4.27
N TRP A 10 -10.25 -3.08 -3.76
CA TRP A 10 -9.55 -3.85 -2.74
C TRP A 10 -8.92 -2.97 -1.66
N THR A 11 -9.05 -3.38 -0.39
CA THR A 11 -8.32 -2.81 0.76
C THR A 11 -7.81 -3.94 1.68
N ASN A 12 -6.82 -3.68 2.55
CA ASN A 12 -6.43 -4.70 3.55
C ASN A 12 -7.51 -4.94 4.60
N LYS A 13 -8.36 -3.95 4.88
CA LYS A 13 -9.40 -4.04 5.91
C LYS A 13 -10.57 -4.90 5.46
N GLU A 14 -11.03 -4.71 4.23
CA GLU A 14 -12.25 -5.33 3.73
C GLU A 14 -12.00 -6.44 2.72
N GLY A 15 -10.78 -6.58 2.20
CA GLY A 15 -10.53 -7.47 1.08
C GLY A 15 -11.14 -6.90 -0.20
N PHE A 16 -11.69 -7.76 -1.05
CA PHE A 16 -12.34 -7.34 -2.30
C PHE A 16 -13.81 -6.98 -2.05
N PHE A 17 -14.24 -5.83 -2.55
CA PHE A 17 -15.61 -5.36 -2.37
C PHE A 17 -16.17 -4.80 -3.67
N LEU A 18 -17.50 -4.86 -3.81
CA LEU A 18 -18.18 -4.25 -4.95
C LEU A 18 -18.17 -2.73 -4.82
N ILE A 19 -17.65 -2.04 -5.85
CA ILE A 19 -17.81 -0.58 -5.98
C ILE A 19 -19.08 -0.29 -6.76
N HIS A 20 -19.24 -0.92 -7.92
CA HIS A 20 -20.37 -0.67 -8.80
C HIS A 20 -20.65 -1.85 -9.73
N LYS A 21 -21.89 -1.93 -10.21
CA LYS A 21 -22.35 -2.94 -11.16
C LYS A 21 -23.27 -2.31 -12.19
N HIS A 22 -23.23 -2.83 -13.41
CA HIS A 22 -24.10 -2.40 -14.49
C HIS A 22 -24.49 -3.60 -15.38
N PRO A 23 -25.78 -3.78 -15.74
CA PRO A 23 -26.94 -3.05 -15.22
C PRO A 23 -27.20 -3.35 -13.73
N GLU A 24 -27.98 -2.50 -13.05
CA GLU A 24 -28.24 -2.64 -11.60
C GLU A 24 -28.93 -3.97 -11.22
N SER A 25 -29.66 -4.56 -12.17
CA SER A 25 -30.36 -5.84 -12.03
C SER A 25 -29.41 -7.05 -11.91
N VAL A 26 -28.13 -6.88 -12.21
CA VAL A 26 -27.13 -7.96 -12.12
C VAL A 26 -26.97 -8.41 -10.69
N SER A 27 -27.06 -9.71 -10.45
CA SER A 27 -26.75 -10.34 -9.17
C SER A 27 -25.32 -10.86 -9.17
N ILE A 28 -24.54 -10.44 -8.17
CA ILE A 28 -23.24 -11.02 -7.84
C ILE A 28 -23.13 -11.03 -6.31
N THR A 29 -22.59 -12.11 -5.76
CA THR A 29 -22.41 -12.31 -4.33
C THR A 29 -21.02 -11.89 -3.87
N ASP A 30 -20.87 -11.57 -2.58
CA ASP A 30 -19.57 -11.24 -2.00
C ASP A 30 -18.57 -12.40 -2.12
N GLU A 31 -19.04 -13.64 -2.06
CA GLU A 31 -18.19 -14.83 -2.27
C GLU A 31 -17.60 -14.85 -3.68
N GLU A 32 -18.41 -14.52 -4.70
CA GLU A 32 -17.96 -14.45 -6.09
C GLU A 32 -16.96 -13.31 -6.30
N ILE A 33 -17.22 -12.14 -5.70
CA ILE A 33 -16.31 -10.98 -5.72
C ILE A 33 -14.95 -11.35 -5.11
N MET A 34 -14.97 -11.96 -3.92
CA MET A 34 -13.76 -12.41 -3.23
C MET A 34 -12.98 -13.43 -4.04
N ARG A 35 -13.68 -14.37 -4.68
CA ARG A 35 -13.06 -15.40 -5.50
C ARG A 35 -12.41 -14.83 -6.76
N ILE A 36 -13.11 -13.94 -7.48
CA ILE A 36 -12.59 -13.26 -8.67
C ILE A 36 -11.32 -12.48 -8.33
N GLY A 37 -11.38 -11.65 -7.28
CA GLY A 37 -10.24 -10.85 -6.85
C GLY A 37 -9.06 -11.71 -6.37
N SER A 38 -9.34 -12.74 -5.57
CA SER A 38 -8.31 -13.65 -5.05
C SER A 38 -7.61 -14.42 -6.17
N ALA A 39 -8.35 -14.86 -7.18
CA ALA A 39 -7.80 -15.57 -8.34
C ALA A 39 -6.77 -14.72 -9.11
N HIS A 40 -7.00 -13.41 -9.21
CA HIS A 40 -6.01 -12.49 -9.79
C HIS A 40 -4.73 -12.43 -8.96
N ARG A 41 -4.85 -12.18 -7.65
CA ARG A 41 -3.67 -12.01 -6.77
C ARG A 41 -2.87 -13.28 -6.58
N MET A 42 -3.52 -14.44 -6.59
CA MET A 42 -2.83 -15.74 -6.54
C MET A 42 -2.01 -16.01 -7.80
N ARG A 43 -2.42 -15.46 -8.96
CA ARG A 43 -1.75 -15.68 -10.23
C ARG A 43 -0.58 -14.73 -10.44
N ASN A 44 -0.82 -13.43 -10.30
CA ASN A 44 0.20 -12.40 -10.43
C ASN A 44 -0.23 -11.13 -9.68
N LEU A 45 0.73 -10.46 -9.05
CA LEU A 45 0.54 -9.16 -8.42
C LEU A 45 0.56 -8.01 -9.43
N ASP A 46 1.08 -8.23 -10.64
CA ASP A 46 1.01 -7.30 -11.77
C ASP A 46 -0.35 -7.35 -12.47
N ALA A 47 -0.61 -6.34 -13.31
CA ALA A 47 -1.82 -6.27 -14.12
C ALA A 47 -1.99 -7.53 -14.98
N ASN A 48 -3.16 -8.17 -14.90
CA ASN A 48 -3.42 -9.42 -15.59
C ASN A 48 -4.91 -9.64 -15.89
N ALA A 49 -5.19 -10.44 -16.91
CA ALA A 49 -6.54 -10.86 -17.28
C ALA A 49 -6.71 -12.36 -17.03
N ILE A 50 -7.87 -12.74 -16.50
CA ILE A 50 -8.23 -14.14 -16.23
C ILE A 50 -9.63 -14.44 -16.75
N THR A 51 -9.89 -15.73 -16.94
CA THR A 51 -11.22 -16.27 -17.18
C THR A 51 -11.56 -17.24 -16.07
N LEU A 52 -12.78 -17.18 -15.55
CA LEU A 52 -13.26 -18.06 -14.50
C LEU A 52 -14.61 -18.66 -14.91
N HIS A 53 -14.87 -19.87 -14.45
CA HIS A 53 -16.17 -20.51 -14.55
C HIS A 53 -16.76 -20.61 -13.15
N GLU A 54 -17.83 -19.86 -12.90
CA GLU A 54 -18.42 -19.72 -11.57
C GLU A 54 -19.88 -20.16 -11.60
N LYS A 55 -20.15 -21.39 -11.15
CA LYS A 55 -21.49 -22.01 -11.11
C LYS A 55 -22.24 -21.91 -12.45
N GLU A 56 -23.02 -20.84 -12.65
CA GLU A 56 -23.83 -20.58 -13.85
C GLU A 56 -23.34 -19.39 -14.70
N LEU A 57 -22.20 -18.81 -14.33
CA LEU A 57 -21.61 -17.64 -14.98
C LEU A 57 -20.23 -17.98 -15.53
N ASN A 58 -19.96 -17.48 -16.73
CA ASN A 58 -18.60 -17.34 -17.21
C ASN A 58 -18.13 -15.92 -16.86
N VAL A 59 -16.89 -15.76 -16.42
CA VAL A 59 -16.36 -14.46 -16.02
C VAL A 59 -15.08 -14.19 -16.79
N VAL A 60 -14.99 -12.99 -17.33
CA VAL A 60 -13.74 -12.42 -17.86
C VAL A 60 -13.39 -11.27 -16.97
N SER A 61 -12.19 -11.27 -16.42
CA SER A 61 -11.81 -10.28 -15.42
C SER A 61 -10.42 -9.73 -15.71
N PHE A 62 -10.25 -8.43 -15.50
CA PHE A 62 -9.01 -7.70 -15.62
C PHE A 62 -8.68 -7.05 -14.27
N PHE A 63 -7.46 -7.26 -13.81
CA PHE A 63 -6.89 -6.64 -12.62
C PHE A 63 -5.81 -5.65 -13.02
N SER A 64 -5.86 -4.43 -12.47
CA SER A 64 -4.91 -3.36 -12.78
C SER A 64 -3.54 -3.50 -12.09
N GLY A 65 -3.38 -4.47 -11.19
CA GLY A 65 -2.11 -4.74 -10.49
C GLY A 65 -1.95 -3.94 -9.19
N LEU A 66 -1.01 -4.39 -8.34
CA LEU A 66 -0.66 -3.70 -7.09
C LEU A 66 0.22 -2.46 -7.33
N ILE A 67 1.10 -2.54 -8.33
CA ILE A 67 2.07 -1.51 -8.67
C ILE A 67 1.99 -1.34 -10.19
N THR A 68 1.34 -0.27 -10.64
CA THR A 68 1.09 0.00 -12.05
C THR A 68 2.39 0.40 -12.76
N SER A 69 3.09 -0.57 -13.35
CA SER A 69 4.27 -0.34 -14.19
C SER A 69 3.95 -0.38 -15.70
N LYS A 70 2.84 -1.01 -16.10
CA LYS A 70 2.55 -1.33 -17.51
C LYS A 70 1.35 -0.59 -18.11
N TYR A 71 0.43 -0.13 -17.28
CA TYR A 71 -0.76 0.62 -17.70
C TYR A 71 -0.79 1.89 -16.83
N HIS A 72 -0.84 3.07 -17.44
CA HIS A 72 -0.92 4.36 -16.73
C HIS A 72 -2.33 4.59 -16.15
N ILE A 73 -2.86 3.60 -15.43
CA ILE A 73 -4.22 3.57 -14.88
C ILE A 73 -4.15 3.34 -13.37
N ALA A 74 -5.25 3.56 -12.64
CA ALA A 74 -5.25 3.40 -11.19
C ALA A 74 -5.01 1.94 -10.73
N PRO A 75 -4.11 1.70 -9.75
CA PRO A 75 -3.81 0.37 -9.24
C PRO A 75 -4.93 -0.16 -8.33
N ASN A 76 -4.92 -1.47 -8.05
CA ASN A 76 -5.81 -2.16 -7.12
C ASN A 76 -7.30 -2.20 -7.49
N PHE A 77 -7.63 -2.16 -8.78
CA PHE A 77 -9.01 -2.32 -9.25
C PHE A 77 -9.15 -3.57 -10.11
N VAL A 78 -10.33 -4.19 -10.01
CA VAL A 78 -10.72 -5.33 -10.83
C VAL A 78 -11.99 -4.96 -11.60
N LEU A 79 -11.96 -5.14 -12.91
CA LEU A 79 -13.11 -5.03 -13.80
C LEU A 79 -13.48 -6.42 -14.28
N SER A 80 -14.72 -6.84 -14.03
CA SER A 80 -15.17 -8.19 -14.40
C SER A 80 -16.44 -8.13 -15.23
N LEU A 81 -16.39 -8.71 -16.42
CA LEU A 81 -17.53 -8.94 -17.28
C LEU A 81 -18.14 -10.30 -16.93
N LEU A 82 -19.40 -10.28 -16.53
CA LEU A 82 -20.20 -11.44 -16.18
C LEU A 82 -20.97 -11.89 -17.42
N LEU A 83 -20.78 -13.15 -17.79
CA LEU A 83 -21.30 -13.75 -19.01
C LEU A 83 -22.22 -14.91 -18.65
N GLU A 84 -23.13 -15.23 -19.57
CA GLU A 84 -23.91 -16.45 -19.46
C GLU A 84 -23.05 -17.70 -19.68
N LYS A 85 -23.52 -18.84 -19.16
CA LYS A 85 -22.83 -20.13 -19.25
C LYS A 85 -22.45 -20.55 -20.67
N HIS A 86 -23.23 -20.13 -21.66
CA HIS A 86 -23.01 -20.49 -23.07
C HIS A 86 -22.07 -19.53 -23.81
N GLU A 87 -21.74 -18.38 -23.23
CA GLU A 87 -20.88 -17.39 -23.86
C GLU A 87 -19.41 -17.70 -23.62
N ASN A 88 -18.56 -17.44 -24.62
CA ASN A 88 -17.15 -17.76 -24.56
C ASN A 88 -16.35 -16.60 -23.94
N PRO A 89 -15.75 -16.79 -22.74
CA PRO A 89 -14.96 -15.73 -22.09
C PRO A 89 -13.70 -15.34 -22.88
N ARG A 90 -13.22 -16.18 -23.80
CA ARG A 90 -12.03 -15.86 -24.61
C ARG A 90 -12.24 -14.72 -25.59
N ASP A 91 -13.49 -14.44 -25.96
CA ASP A 91 -13.81 -13.39 -26.93
C ASP A 91 -13.53 -11.99 -26.34
N TYR A 92 -13.60 -11.86 -25.00
CA TYR A 92 -13.42 -10.59 -24.30
C TYR A 92 -12.05 -10.44 -23.63
N ILE A 93 -11.24 -11.51 -23.55
CA ILE A 93 -10.00 -11.50 -22.75
C ILE A 93 -8.96 -10.48 -23.26
N LYS A 94 -9.03 -10.13 -24.55
CA LYS A 94 -8.14 -9.14 -25.18
C LYS A 94 -8.75 -7.74 -25.21
N THR A 95 -10.07 -7.62 -25.26
CA THR A 95 -10.78 -6.33 -25.39
C THR A 95 -11.04 -5.69 -24.03
N LEU A 96 -11.37 -6.47 -22.99
CA LEU A 96 -11.62 -5.96 -21.65
C LEU A 96 -10.43 -5.18 -21.06
N PRO A 97 -9.17 -5.67 -21.11
CA PRO A 97 -8.03 -4.89 -20.64
C PRO A 97 -7.86 -3.56 -21.37
N LYS A 98 -8.10 -3.53 -22.69
CA LYS A 98 -8.01 -2.29 -23.49
C LYS A 98 -9.11 -1.31 -23.12
N GLY A 99 -10.35 -1.78 -23.03
CA GLY A 99 -11.49 -0.97 -22.62
C GLY A 99 -11.41 -0.48 -21.18
N SER A 100 -10.66 -1.17 -20.31
CA SER A 100 -10.52 -0.78 -18.91
C SER A 100 -10.01 0.65 -18.71
N GLU A 101 -9.27 1.19 -19.68
CA GLU A 101 -8.80 2.58 -19.68
C GLU A 101 -9.97 3.58 -19.66
N ILE A 102 -11.11 3.26 -20.27
CA ILE A 102 -12.31 4.12 -20.28
C ILE A 102 -12.77 4.44 -18.86
N VAL A 103 -12.59 3.51 -17.92
CA VAL A 103 -12.99 3.67 -16.52
C VAL A 103 -11.82 4.12 -15.65
N LEU A 104 -10.68 3.41 -15.75
CA LEU A 104 -9.59 3.52 -14.79
C LEU A 104 -8.67 4.73 -15.05
N SER A 105 -8.72 5.35 -16.23
CA SER A 105 -7.95 6.58 -16.52
C SER A 105 -8.50 7.82 -15.82
N GLU A 106 -9.77 7.81 -15.44
CA GLU A 106 -10.40 8.91 -14.69
C GLU A 106 -10.07 8.85 -13.19
N PHE A 107 -9.53 7.73 -12.71
CA PHE A 107 -9.20 7.55 -11.31
C PHE A 107 -7.81 8.15 -11.03
N PRO A 108 -7.62 8.81 -9.88
CA PRO A 108 -6.31 9.33 -9.52
C PRO A 108 -5.30 8.18 -9.36
N VAL A 109 -4.12 8.31 -9.95
CA VAL A 109 -2.99 7.34 -9.83
C VAL A 109 -2.32 7.38 -8.45
N LYS A 110 -3.04 7.83 -7.42
CA LYS A 110 -2.54 7.86 -6.04
C LYS A 110 -2.54 6.44 -5.49
N ARG A 111 -1.41 6.04 -4.92
CA ARG A 111 -1.34 4.79 -4.16
C ARG A 111 -2.16 4.95 -2.89
N PHE A 112 -3.11 4.02 -2.69
CA PHE A 112 -3.76 3.87 -1.40
C PHE A 112 -2.77 3.20 -0.44
N ASP A 113 -2.60 3.79 0.75
CA ASP A 113 -1.94 3.08 1.83
C ASP A 113 -2.88 1.96 2.28
N ALA A 114 -2.56 0.75 1.85
CA ALA A 114 -3.42 -0.41 2.04
C ALA A 114 -3.71 -0.67 3.53
N ARG A 115 -2.87 -0.23 4.48
CA ARG A 115 -3.06 -0.47 5.93
C ARG A 115 -4.12 0.45 6.55
N THR A 116 -4.25 1.66 6.02
CA THR A 116 -5.08 2.71 6.63
C THR A 116 -6.38 2.94 5.85
N THR A 117 -6.34 2.78 4.53
CA THR A 117 -7.44 3.06 3.60
C THR A 117 -8.65 2.16 3.84
N SER A 118 -9.81 2.78 4.09
CA SER A 118 -11.12 2.13 4.15
C SER A 118 -11.87 2.19 2.80
N PHE A 119 -12.97 1.46 2.67
CA PHE A 119 -13.88 1.56 1.52
C PHE A 119 -14.32 2.98 1.22
N GLN A 120 -14.69 3.73 2.26
CA GLN A 120 -15.17 5.09 2.11
C GLN A 120 -14.09 6.03 1.56
N ASP A 121 -12.83 5.80 1.93
CA ASP A 121 -11.69 6.56 1.41
C ASP A 121 -11.47 6.28 -0.08
N VAL A 122 -11.61 5.02 -0.50
CA VAL A 122 -11.54 4.63 -1.92
C VAL A 122 -12.63 5.33 -2.71
N LEU A 123 -13.88 5.27 -2.26
CA LEU A 123 -15.02 5.92 -2.93
C LEU A 123 -14.86 7.44 -3.00
N SER A 124 -14.41 8.07 -1.92
CA SER A 124 -14.17 9.52 -1.91
C SER A 124 -13.08 9.94 -2.89
N ASN A 125 -12.07 9.09 -3.11
CA ASN A 125 -10.93 9.41 -3.96
C ASN A 125 -11.21 9.18 -5.45
N ILE A 126 -11.90 8.10 -5.82
CA ILE A 126 -12.27 7.81 -7.22
C ILE A 126 -13.44 8.68 -7.71
N GLY A 127 -14.16 9.33 -6.79
CA GLY A 127 -15.29 10.19 -7.12
C GLY A 127 -16.50 9.40 -7.61
N LYS A 128 -17.23 9.93 -8.59
CA LYS A 128 -18.46 9.33 -9.14
C LYS A 128 -18.41 9.14 -10.66
N SER A 129 -17.25 9.33 -11.28
CA SER A 129 -17.11 9.31 -12.73
C SER A 129 -17.38 7.91 -13.30
N TYR A 130 -17.05 6.86 -12.54
CA TYR A 130 -17.35 5.45 -12.85
C TYR A 130 -18.84 5.15 -13.08
N LEU A 131 -19.75 5.95 -12.50
CA LEU A 131 -21.20 5.80 -12.75
C LEU A 131 -21.55 6.09 -14.21
N LYS A 132 -20.72 6.87 -14.92
CA LYS A 132 -20.88 7.20 -16.34
C LYS A 132 -19.99 6.35 -17.23
N THR A 133 -18.77 6.03 -16.81
CA THR A 133 -17.80 5.32 -17.66
C THR A 133 -17.98 3.80 -17.63
N LEU A 134 -18.45 3.22 -16.54
CA LEU A 134 -18.70 1.77 -16.48
C LEU A 134 -19.81 1.31 -17.45
N PRO A 135 -20.97 1.99 -17.55
CA PRO A 135 -21.96 1.70 -18.60
C PRO A 135 -21.41 1.89 -20.02
N LYS A 136 -20.64 2.97 -20.26
CA LYS A 136 -20.02 3.19 -21.58
C LYS A 136 -19.08 2.06 -21.98
N LEU A 137 -18.27 1.56 -21.04
CA LEU A 137 -17.40 0.41 -21.29
C LEU A 137 -18.23 -0.84 -21.61
N TYR A 138 -19.30 -1.09 -20.86
CA TYR A 138 -20.20 -2.21 -21.11
C TYR A 138 -20.81 -2.15 -22.51
N ASP A 139 -21.35 -0.99 -22.90
CA ASP A 139 -21.93 -0.79 -24.22
C ASP A 139 -20.87 -0.93 -25.31
N ALA A 140 -19.65 -0.43 -25.10
CA ALA A 140 -18.54 -0.58 -26.04
C ALA A 140 -18.11 -2.05 -26.23
N LEU A 141 -18.09 -2.83 -25.14
CA LEU A 141 -17.77 -4.26 -25.18
C LEU A 141 -18.85 -5.06 -25.92
N ILE A 142 -20.12 -4.74 -25.69
CA ILE A 142 -21.24 -5.44 -26.34
C ILE A 142 -21.31 -5.13 -27.84
N ASN A 143 -21.04 -3.89 -28.22
CA ASN A 143 -21.10 -3.45 -29.60
C ASN A 143 -19.77 -3.66 -30.35
N ASN A 144 -18.77 -4.30 -29.73
CA ASN A 144 -17.42 -4.50 -30.28
C ASN A 144 -16.75 -3.20 -30.76
N LEU A 145 -17.00 -2.07 -30.10
CA LEU A 145 -16.50 -0.74 -30.48
C LEU A 145 -15.09 -0.45 -29.94
N ILE A 146 -14.46 -1.43 -29.30
CA ILE A 146 -13.09 -1.31 -28.80
C ILE A 146 -12.16 -1.72 -29.95
N GLU A 147 -11.93 -0.79 -30.88
CA GLU A 147 -11.09 -1.02 -32.07
C GLU A 147 -9.64 -1.33 -31.67
N ILE A 148 -9.14 -2.38 -32.29
CA ILE A 148 -7.80 -2.92 -32.11
C ILE A 148 -6.92 -2.11 -33.06
N GLN A 149 -5.95 -1.35 -32.53
CA GLN A 149 -4.86 -0.68 -33.24
C GLN A 149 -4.12 -1.54 -34.32
N ALA A 150 -4.46 -2.82 -34.49
CA ALA A 150 -3.95 -3.73 -35.51
C ALA A 150 -4.57 -3.52 -36.91
N ASP A 151 -5.80 -3.01 -37.01
CA ASP A 151 -6.46 -2.81 -38.31
C ASP A 151 -5.82 -1.64 -39.09
N ILE A 152 -5.18 -0.71 -38.37
CA ILE A 152 -4.42 0.40 -38.94
C ILE A 152 -3.18 -0.13 -39.67
N ASP A 153 -2.48 -1.10 -39.10
CA ASP A 153 -1.30 -1.71 -39.72
C ASP A 153 -1.68 -2.57 -40.94
N GLU A 154 -2.81 -3.28 -40.89
CA GLU A 154 -3.33 -4.05 -42.03
C GLU A 154 -3.84 -3.15 -43.16
N PHE A 155 -4.47 -2.02 -42.83
CA PHE A 155 -4.88 -0.99 -43.78
C PHE A 155 -3.68 -0.35 -44.50
N PHE A 156 -2.62 0.03 -43.79
CA PHE A 156 -1.41 0.57 -44.42
C PHE A 156 -0.67 -0.48 -45.27
N SER A 157 -0.73 -1.76 -44.86
CA SER A 157 -0.21 -2.89 -45.65
C SER A 157 -0.98 -3.11 -46.95
N SER A 158 -2.31 -2.93 -46.92
CA SER A 158 -3.19 -2.99 -48.09
C SER A 158 -2.90 -1.87 -49.08
N VAL A 159 -2.80 -0.62 -48.60
CA VAL A 159 -2.55 0.56 -49.44
C VAL A 159 -1.18 0.49 -50.13
N ALA A 160 -0.14 0.01 -49.42
CA ALA A 160 1.18 -0.20 -50.01
C ALA A 160 1.16 -1.24 -51.14
N ARG A 161 0.30 -2.26 -51.04
CA ARG A 161 0.19 -3.36 -52.00
C ARG A 161 -0.58 -2.97 -53.27
N ASP A 162 -1.56 -2.08 -53.15
CA ASP A 162 -2.31 -1.54 -54.29
C ASP A 162 -1.52 -0.48 -55.09
N LEU A 163 -0.58 0.21 -54.44
CA LEU A 163 0.35 1.15 -55.10
C LEU A 163 1.45 0.46 -55.93
N GLU A 164 1.71 -0.83 -55.70
CA GLU A 164 2.71 -1.63 -56.43
C GLU A 164 2.12 -2.37 -57.65
N ALA A 165 0.81 -2.28 -57.91
CA ALA A 165 0.20 -2.89 -59.08
C ALA A 165 0.42 -2.04 -60.35
N PRO A 166 0.98 -2.60 -61.44
CA PRO A 166 1.17 -1.84 -62.68
C PRO A 166 -0.16 -1.66 -63.40
N SER A 167 -0.78 -0.48 -63.28
CA SER A 167 -2.01 -0.14 -64.00
C SER A 167 -1.70 0.36 -65.41
N THR A 168 -1.98 -0.47 -66.41
CA THR A 168 -2.05 -0.07 -67.84
C THR A 168 -3.46 0.43 -68.17
N ILE A 169 -3.73 1.74 -68.06
CA ILE A 169 -4.91 2.42 -68.66
C ILE A 169 -4.48 3.85 -69.11
N PRO A 170 -4.88 4.31 -70.31
CA PRO A 170 -4.34 5.52 -70.94
C PRO A 170 -4.86 6.79 -70.23
N ALA A 171 -3.94 7.64 -69.77
CA ALA A 171 -4.25 8.89 -69.12
C ALA A 171 -4.43 10.01 -70.16
N ASP A 172 -5.62 10.61 -70.17
CA ASP A 172 -5.91 11.85 -70.89
C ASP A 172 -4.97 12.96 -70.38
N GLU A 173 -4.43 13.77 -71.29
CA GLU A 173 -3.34 14.73 -71.05
C GLU A 173 -3.64 15.74 -69.92
N ASP A 174 -4.94 16.02 -69.72
CA ASP A 174 -5.47 16.88 -68.66
C ASP A 174 -5.34 16.27 -67.25
N THR A 175 -5.51 14.95 -67.12
CA THR A 175 -5.35 14.25 -65.82
C THR A 175 -3.88 14.18 -65.42
N ILE A 176 -2.98 14.07 -66.39
CA ILE A 176 -1.53 14.08 -66.17
C ILE A 176 -1.09 15.46 -65.68
N THR A 177 -1.67 16.54 -66.23
CA THR A 177 -1.35 17.91 -65.79
C THR A 177 -1.85 18.19 -64.38
N GLU A 178 -3.06 17.73 -64.03
CA GLU A 178 -3.58 17.90 -62.67
C GLU A 178 -2.75 17.12 -61.62
N LEU A 179 -2.34 15.89 -61.95
CA LEU A 179 -1.48 15.09 -61.08
C LEU A 179 -0.08 15.71 -60.90
N LYS A 180 0.51 16.25 -61.97
CA LYS A 180 1.80 16.97 -61.89
C LYS A 180 1.72 18.18 -60.97
N ASN A 181 0.62 18.93 -61.02
CA ASN A 181 0.41 20.07 -60.13
C ASN A 181 0.27 19.64 -58.67
N LYS A 182 -0.47 18.55 -58.39
CA LYS A 182 -0.59 18.00 -57.02
C LYS A 182 0.74 17.45 -56.49
N ILE A 183 1.55 16.82 -57.33
CA ILE A 183 2.89 16.35 -56.95
C ILE A 183 3.79 17.54 -56.60
N ALA A 184 3.79 18.61 -57.40
CA ALA A 184 4.59 19.80 -57.12
C ALA A 184 4.18 20.49 -55.80
N GLU A 185 2.89 20.51 -55.48
CA GLU A 185 2.39 21.02 -54.21
C GLU A 185 2.84 20.16 -53.02
N GLN A 186 2.77 18.83 -53.15
CA GLN A 186 3.24 17.88 -52.14
C GLN A 186 4.76 17.96 -51.93
N GLU A 187 5.55 18.14 -53.00
CA GLU A 187 7.00 18.36 -52.90
C GLU A 187 7.34 19.64 -52.11
N GLY A 188 6.52 20.70 -52.25
CA GLY A 188 6.64 21.92 -51.46
C GLY A 188 6.41 21.68 -49.96
N VAL A 189 5.37 20.91 -49.61
CA VAL A 189 5.07 20.54 -48.22
C VAL A 189 6.18 19.66 -47.62
N ILE A 190 6.71 18.70 -48.39
CA ILE A 190 7.79 17.83 -47.94
C ILE A 190 9.05 18.64 -47.64
N LYS A 191 9.43 19.60 -48.49
CA LYS A 191 10.57 20.51 -48.23
C LYS A 191 10.35 21.37 -46.99
N MET A 192 9.12 21.85 -46.76
CA MET A 192 8.79 22.62 -45.56
C MET A 192 8.93 21.77 -44.30
N LEU A 193 8.45 20.53 -44.33
CA LEU A 193 8.56 19.58 -43.21
C LEU A 193 10.02 19.15 -42.97
N GLN A 194 10.81 18.91 -44.02
CA GLN A 194 12.24 18.63 -43.90
C GLN A 194 12.99 19.79 -43.23
N ASN A 195 12.73 21.03 -43.63
CA ASN A 195 13.34 22.20 -42.98
C ASN A 195 12.94 22.34 -41.50
N ILE A 196 11.72 21.95 -41.13
CA ILE A 196 11.25 21.96 -39.73
C ILE A 196 11.91 20.85 -38.90
N VAL A 197 12.16 19.69 -39.50
CA VAL A 197 12.83 18.55 -38.86
C VAL A 197 14.33 18.81 -38.71
N GLU A 198 14.97 19.39 -39.73
CA GLU A 198 16.39 19.74 -39.70
C GLU A 198 16.69 20.94 -38.80
N GLY A 199 15.72 21.84 -38.59
CA GLY A 199 15.85 23.05 -37.77
C GLY A 199 15.61 22.89 -36.26
N LYS A 200 15.40 21.69 -35.74
CA LYS A 200 15.18 21.47 -34.29
C LYS A 200 16.24 20.56 -33.68
N ASP A 201 16.99 21.10 -32.71
CA ASP A 201 17.90 20.40 -31.80
C ASP A 201 17.17 19.36 -30.92
N PHE A 202 16.64 18.30 -31.53
CA PHE A 202 16.02 17.19 -30.80
C PHE A 202 17.04 16.40 -29.97
N GLN A 203 18.33 16.47 -30.31
CA GLN A 203 19.38 15.71 -29.65
C GLN A 203 19.84 16.33 -28.31
N SER A 204 19.77 17.66 -28.14
CA SER A 204 20.21 18.33 -26.91
C SER A 204 19.21 18.15 -25.77
N GLY A 205 17.90 18.29 -26.04
CA GLY A 205 16.85 18.08 -25.05
C GLY A 205 16.74 16.63 -24.59
N ALA A 206 16.92 15.66 -25.50
CA ALA A 206 16.91 14.24 -25.14
C ALA A 206 18.03 13.87 -24.15
N ALA A 207 19.24 14.43 -24.34
CA ALA A 207 20.37 14.20 -23.44
C ALA A 207 20.12 14.76 -22.02
N GLU A 208 19.49 15.93 -21.92
CA GLU A 208 19.13 16.54 -20.63
C GLU A 208 18.08 15.71 -19.88
N TYR A 209 17.05 15.23 -20.59
CA TYR A 209 16.04 14.35 -19.98
C TYR A 209 16.64 13.02 -19.52
N ILE A 210 17.58 12.44 -20.27
CA ILE A 210 18.30 11.22 -19.87
C ILE A 210 19.10 11.45 -18.58
N ALA A 211 19.86 12.54 -18.50
CA ALA A 211 20.63 12.88 -17.30
C ALA A 211 19.74 13.08 -16.06
N LYS A 212 18.57 13.71 -16.25
CA LYS A 212 17.58 13.89 -15.19
C LYS A 212 16.98 12.57 -14.71
N ILE A 213 16.69 11.65 -15.62
CA ILE A 213 16.21 10.30 -15.30
C ILE A 213 17.27 9.53 -14.49
N GLU A 214 18.55 9.59 -14.88
CA GLU A 214 19.61 8.93 -14.13
C GLU A 214 19.75 9.49 -12.72
N THR A 215 19.69 10.82 -12.57
CA THR A 215 19.73 11.48 -11.26
C THR A 215 18.54 11.08 -10.38
N MET A 216 17.33 11.02 -10.95
CA MET A 216 16.16 10.54 -10.20
C MET A 216 16.30 9.07 -9.80
N LYS A 217 16.92 8.25 -10.65
CA LYS A 217 17.15 6.82 -10.36
C LYS A 217 18.12 6.63 -9.19
N THR A 218 19.19 7.43 -9.11
CA THR A 218 20.13 7.39 -7.97
C THR A 218 19.47 7.87 -6.68
N GLN A 219 18.70 8.95 -6.74
CA GLN A 219 17.90 9.43 -5.60
C GLN A 219 16.90 8.38 -5.10
N LEU A 220 16.20 7.70 -6.01
CA LEU A 220 15.25 6.65 -5.67
C LEU A 220 15.95 5.44 -5.01
N SER A 221 17.14 5.07 -5.50
CA SER A 221 17.97 4.03 -4.88
C SER A 221 18.36 4.40 -3.45
N ASN A 222 18.82 5.63 -3.23
CA ASN A 222 19.21 6.12 -1.91
C ASN A 222 18.02 6.18 -0.95
N ALA A 223 16.86 6.64 -1.42
CA ALA A 223 15.62 6.63 -0.64
C ALA A 223 15.21 5.20 -0.27
N GLY A 224 15.33 4.25 -1.21
CA GLY A 224 15.07 2.83 -0.96
C GLY A 224 15.98 2.23 0.11
N GLN A 225 17.26 2.60 0.14
CA GLN A 225 18.19 2.16 1.20
C GLN A 225 17.80 2.73 2.57
N ARG A 226 17.47 4.03 2.63
CA ARG A 226 17.01 4.67 3.88
C ARG A 226 15.73 4.04 4.42
N ILE A 227 14.80 3.64 3.56
CA ILE A 227 13.59 2.92 3.97
C ILE A 227 13.94 1.58 4.61
N LYS A 228 14.83 0.79 3.99
CA LYS A 228 15.28 -0.49 4.56
C LYS A 228 15.93 -0.33 5.94
N GLU A 229 16.74 0.71 6.11
CA GLU A 229 17.36 1.02 7.40
C GLU A 229 16.32 1.41 8.46
N LYS A 230 15.31 2.21 8.09
CA LYS A 230 14.20 2.55 9.00
C LYS A 230 13.34 1.34 9.35
N ASP A 231 13.03 0.46 8.39
CA ASP A 231 12.28 -0.79 8.65
C ASP A 231 13.02 -1.71 9.62
N GLY A 232 14.35 -1.79 9.52
CA GLY A 232 15.19 -2.51 10.48
C GLY A 232 15.08 -1.94 11.89
N LYS A 233 15.14 -0.61 12.03
CA LYS A 233 14.98 0.07 13.34
C LYS A 233 13.58 -0.12 13.92
N ILE A 234 12.53 -0.06 13.09
CA ILE A 234 11.15 -0.32 13.52
C ILE A 234 11.03 -1.74 14.08
N SER A 235 11.57 -2.73 13.37
CA SER A 235 11.55 -4.12 13.82
C SER A 235 12.28 -4.30 15.17
N GLU A 236 13.40 -3.61 15.37
CA GLU A 236 14.12 -3.65 16.65
C GLU A 236 13.30 -3.01 17.79
N LEU A 237 12.65 -1.87 17.54
CA LEU A 237 11.80 -1.21 18.53
C LEU A 237 10.56 -2.05 18.89
N GLU A 238 9.93 -2.72 17.92
CA GLU A 238 8.81 -3.63 18.17
C GLU A 238 9.21 -4.80 19.08
N ILE A 239 10.39 -5.38 18.88
CA ILE A 239 10.94 -6.42 19.76
C ILE A 239 11.17 -5.87 21.18
N GLN A 240 11.66 -4.63 21.29
CA GLN A 240 11.87 -4.00 22.59
C GLN A 240 10.55 -3.75 23.33
N LEU A 241 9.50 -3.30 22.64
CA LEU A 241 8.16 -3.10 23.19
C LEU A 241 7.55 -4.42 23.71
N ALA A 242 7.61 -5.49 22.92
CA ALA A 242 7.11 -6.80 23.35
C ALA A 242 7.80 -7.31 24.63
N ARG A 243 9.08 -6.96 24.83
CA ARG A 243 9.80 -7.28 26.06
C ARG A 243 9.32 -6.46 27.26
N ILE A 244 8.91 -5.21 27.05
CA ILE A 244 8.35 -4.35 28.11
C ILE A 244 7.02 -4.94 28.58
N ASP A 245 6.12 -5.33 27.68
CA ASP A 245 4.83 -5.94 28.03
C ASP A 245 4.99 -7.20 28.89
N LEU A 246 6.00 -8.03 28.58
CA LEU A 246 6.33 -9.22 29.37
C LEU A 246 6.81 -8.84 30.79
N LEU A 247 7.61 -7.78 30.91
CA LEU A 247 8.07 -7.29 32.20
C LEU A 247 6.92 -6.70 33.02
N GLU A 248 6.01 -5.95 32.40
CA GLU A 248 4.82 -5.41 33.06
C GLU A 248 3.89 -6.51 33.58
N THR A 249 3.63 -7.53 32.75
CA THR A 249 2.86 -8.71 33.15
C THR A 249 3.50 -9.41 34.36
N ARG A 250 4.84 -9.54 34.36
CA ARG A 250 5.56 -10.14 35.48
C ARG A 250 5.51 -9.27 36.74
N ILE A 251 5.55 -7.95 36.60
CA ILE A 251 5.38 -7.01 37.72
C ILE A 251 3.98 -7.17 38.33
N GLN A 252 2.93 -7.21 37.51
CA GLN A 252 1.55 -7.39 38.00
C GLN A 252 1.36 -8.72 38.74
N SER A 253 1.95 -9.80 38.20
CA SER A 253 1.94 -11.11 38.86
C SER A 253 2.67 -11.07 40.21
N LEU A 254 3.85 -10.44 40.27
CA LEU A 254 4.59 -10.27 41.52
C LEU A 254 3.84 -9.39 42.53
N GLN A 255 3.19 -8.32 42.09
CA GLN A 255 2.36 -7.46 42.95
C GLN A 255 1.20 -8.24 43.56
N SER A 256 0.50 -9.04 42.76
CA SER A 256 -0.60 -9.90 43.24
C SER A 256 -0.13 -10.90 44.30
N ALA A 257 1.01 -11.55 44.04
CA ALA A 257 1.61 -12.49 44.99
C ALA A 257 2.06 -11.82 46.30
N VAL A 258 2.56 -10.58 46.24
CA VAL A 258 2.89 -9.79 47.43
C VAL A 258 1.63 -9.47 48.24
N THR A 259 0.56 -9.01 47.60
CA THR A 259 -0.69 -8.70 48.29
C THR A 259 -1.34 -9.92 48.96
N GLU A 260 -1.25 -11.09 48.35
CA GLU A 260 -1.74 -12.34 48.93
C GLU A 260 -0.93 -12.72 50.18
N ARG A 261 0.39 -12.60 50.12
CA ARG A 261 1.27 -12.88 51.26
C ARG A 261 1.09 -11.89 52.41
N ASP A 262 0.85 -10.61 52.12
CA ASP A 262 0.55 -9.62 53.15
C ASP A 262 -0.77 -9.94 53.87
N ALA A 263 -1.79 -10.40 53.13
CA ALA A 263 -3.05 -10.86 53.73
C ALA A 263 -2.86 -12.11 54.61
N GLU A 264 -2.04 -13.08 54.17
CA GLU A 264 -1.70 -14.27 54.96
C GLU A 264 -0.95 -13.89 56.25
N ILE A 265 0.02 -12.97 56.18
CA ILE A 265 0.74 -12.47 57.36
C ILE A 265 -0.23 -11.82 58.36
N GLU A 266 -1.19 -11.04 57.87
CA GLU A 266 -2.17 -10.38 58.74
C GLU A 266 -3.12 -11.39 59.40
N ASP A 267 -3.61 -12.40 58.67
CA ASP A 267 -4.40 -13.50 59.26
C ASP A 267 -3.59 -14.21 60.36
N LEU A 268 -2.33 -14.54 60.09
CA LEU A 268 -1.46 -15.18 61.09
C LEU A 268 -1.24 -14.29 62.33
N ARG A 269 -1.11 -12.97 62.16
CA ARG A 269 -1.01 -12.02 63.28
C ARG A 269 -2.28 -11.98 64.13
N THR A 270 -3.46 -11.98 63.50
CA THR A 270 -4.76 -11.99 64.23
C THR A 270 -4.97 -13.29 65.00
N ARG A 271 -4.58 -14.44 64.44
CA ARG A 271 -4.62 -15.73 65.13
C ARG A 271 -3.65 -15.78 66.30
N LEU A 272 -2.43 -15.26 66.12
CA LEU A 272 -1.42 -15.22 67.17
C LEU A 272 -1.89 -14.37 68.36
N THR A 273 -2.46 -13.19 68.10
CA THR A 273 -3.01 -12.30 69.15
C THR A 273 -4.21 -12.92 69.86
N SER A 274 -5.08 -13.63 69.14
CA SER A 274 -6.19 -14.37 69.74
C SER A 274 -5.68 -15.51 70.65
N SER A 275 -4.64 -16.24 70.21
CA SER A 275 -4.02 -17.31 70.99
C SER A 275 -3.29 -16.80 72.24
N THR A 276 -2.61 -15.65 72.19
CA THR A 276 -1.95 -15.07 73.35
C THR A 276 -2.94 -14.46 74.34
N GLY A 277 -4.06 -13.89 73.85
CA GLY A 277 -5.17 -13.43 74.72
C GLY A 277 -5.80 -14.57 75.53
N LEU A 278 -5.97 -15.75 74.93
CA LEU A 278 -6.48 -16.96 75.60
C LEU A 278 -5.50 -17.53 76.64
N SER A 279 -4.19 -17.33 76.46
CA SER A 279 -3.17 -17.83 77.40
C SER A 279 -3.01 -16.96 78.65
N ALA A 280 -3.59 -15.76 78.70
CA ALA A 280 -3.53 -14.87 79.87
C ALA A 280 -4.50 -15.28 81.00
N GLU A 281 -5.49 -16.15 80.74
CA GLU A 281 -6.52 -16.52 81.71
C GLU A 281 -6.37 -17.91 82.35
N THR A 282 -5.37 -18.72 81.97
CA THR A 282 -5.20 -20.07 82.55
C THR A 282 -3.73 -20.39 82.91
N PRO A 283 -3.37 -20.43 84.22
CA PRO A 283 -2.04 -20.80 84.66
C PRO A 283 -1.93 -22.33 84.74
N GLY A 284 -1.57 -22.99 83.64
CA GLY A 284 -1.15 -24.41 83.67
C GLY A 284 -1.21 -25.15 82.34
N GLY A 285 -0.09 -25.24 81.62
CA GLY A 285 0.06 -26.16 80.46
C GLY A 285 1.00 -25.65 79.36
N THR A 286 2.32 -25.55 79.63
CA THR A 286 3.23 -24.66 78.88
C THR A 286 4.33 -25.32 78.03
N SER A 287 4.19 -26.56 77.54
CA SER A 287 5.25 -27.18 76.71
C SER A 287 4.88 -27.47 75.24
N ALA A 288 3.67 -27.96 74.95
CA ALA A 288 3.28 -28.31 73.57
C ALA A 288 2.94 -27.08 72.70
N SER A 289 2.22 -26.11 73.27
CA SER A 289 1.83 -24.86 72.59
C SER A 289 3.04 -23.97 72.22
N SER A 290 4.13 -24.05 73.00
CA SER A 290 5.37 -23.31 72.77
C SER A 290 6.11 -23.76 71.50
N GLY A 291 6.08 -25.07 71.19
CA GLY A 291 6.72 -25.63 70.00
C GLY A 291 6.04 -25.19 68.71
N GLU A 292 4.70 -25.24 68.67
CA GLU A 292 3.92 -24.78 67.51
C GLU A 292 4.06 -23.27 67.30
N LEU A 293 4.05 -22.48 68.38
CA LEU A 293 4.34 -21.04 68.35
C LEU A 293 5.70 -20.74 67.72
N GLN A 294 6.71 -21.56 68.01
CA GLN A 294 8.05 -21.37 67.46
C GLN A 294 8.14 -21.75 65.97
N VAL A 295 7.40 -22.77 65.52
CA VAL A 295 7.29 -23.13 64.10
C VAL A 295 6.61 -22.01 63.31
N TRP A 296 5.52 -21.46 63.83
CA TRP A 296 4.82 -20.32 63.20
C TRP A 296 5.70 -19.08 63.16
N LYS A 297 6.46 -18.81 64.22
CA LYS A 297 7.40 -17.69 64.27
C LYS A 297 8.49 -17.80 63.20
N ASN A 298 9.07 -19.00 63.04
CA ASN A 298 10.07 -19.25 62.00
C ASN A 298 9.46 -19.08 60.60
N LYS A 299 8.24 -19.58 60.38
CA LYS A 299 7.56 -19.45 59.09
C LYS A 299 7.24 -17.98 58.75
N VAL A 300 6.83 -17.19 59.74
CA VAL A 300 6.64 -15.74 59.57
C VAL A 300 7.96 -15.04 59.22
N GLN A 301 9.07 -15.43 59.84
CA GLN A 301 10.39 -14.87 59.49
C GLN A 301 10.82 -15.24 58.07
N ASP A 302 10.61 -16.48 57.63
CA ASP A 302 10.93 -16.92 56.27
C ASP A 302 10.09 -16.18 55.23
N LEU A 303 8.79 -16.01 55.48
CA LEU A 303 7.89 -15.23 54.63
C LEU A 303 8.31 -13.76 54.56
N GLN A 304 8.70 -13.13 55.68
CA GLN A 304 9.24 -11.76 55.67
C GLN A 304 10.51 -11.64 54.85
N LYS A 305 11.40 -12.64 54.92
CA LYS A 305 12.63 -12.65 54.13
C LYS A 305 12.31 -12.75 52.64
N GLU A 306 11.45 -13.67 52.23
CA GLU A 306 11.03 -13.84 50.83
C GLU A 306 10.34 -12.56 50.30
N LEU A 307 9.50 -11.91 51.11
CA LEU A 307 8.85 -10.64 50.78
C LEU A 307 9.87 -9.52 50.52
N SER A 308 10.90 -9.42 51.37
CA SER A 308 11.97 -8.43 51.21
C SER A 308 12.79 -8.65 49.93
N GLU A 309 13.08 -9.91 49.59
CA GLU A 309 13.80 -10.28 48.37
C GLU A 309 12.98 -9.95 47.13
N ARG A 310 11.69 -10.29 47.12
CA ARG A 310 10.76 -9.97 46.02
C ARG A 310 10.56 -8.47 45.84
N SER A 311 10.44 -7.71 46.94
CA SER A 311 10.35 -6.26 46.90
C SER A 311 11.63 -5.62 46.30
N SER A 312 12.81 -6.16 46.62
CA SER A 312 14.07 -5.71 46.03
C SER A 312 14.14 -5.96 44.51
N LEU A 313 13.65 -7.12 44.05
CA LEU A 313 13.57 -7.47 42.63
C LEU A 313 12.60 -6.56 41.89
N LEU A 314 11.45 -6.27 42.49
CA LEU A 314 10.45 -5.38 41.92
C LEU A 314 11.02 -3.96 41.77
N ASN A 315 11.74 -3.45 42.77
CA ASN A 315 12.41 -2.15 42.67
C ASN A 315 13.51 -2.14 41.60
N LYS A 316 14.31 -3.21 41.47
CA LYS A 316 15.32 -3.33 40.40
C LYS A 316 14.67 -3.33 39.02
N LEU A 317 13.59 -4.09 38.83
CA LEU A 317 12.84 -4.13 37.58
C LEU A 317 12.20 -2.77 37.26
N LYS A 318 11.64 -2.09 38.26
CA LYS A 318 11.06 -0.75 38.11
C LYS A 318 12.12 0.28 37.68
N ILE A 319 13.31 0.25 38.27
CA ILE A 319 14.44 1.11 37.86
C ILE A 319 14.89 0.79 36.43
N GLN A 320 14.98 -0.50 36.06
CA GLN A 320 15.31 -0.91 34.69
C GLN A 320 14.27 -0.46 33.66
N LEU A 321 12.98 -0.47 34.02
CA LEU A 321 11.90 -0.01 33.15
C LEU A 321 12.00 1.51 32.93
N SER A 322 12.20 2.28 34.01
CA SER A 322 12.31 3.74 33.96
C SER A 322 13.54 4.19 33.16
N GLY A 323 14.71 3.59 33.42
CA GLY A 323 15.93 3.96 32.70
C GLY A 323 15.93 3.61 31.21
N ARG A 324 15.18 2.59 30.79
CA ARG A 324 14.99 2.27 29.36
C ARG A 324 14.03 3.22 28.67
N PHE A 325 13.06 3.78 29.38
CA PHE A 325 12.14 4.78 28.84
C PHE A 325 12.90 6.06 28.47
N ASP A 326 13.76 6.53 29.39
CA ASP A 326 14.63 7.70 29.17
C ASP A 326 15.62 7.47 28.02
N GLU A 327 16.13 6.24 27.85
CA GLU A 327 17.08 5.89 26.77
C GLU A 327 16.39 5.85 25.38
N VAL A 328 15.13 5.41 25.31
CA VAL A 328 14.32 5.42 24.09
C VAL A 328 13.95 6.86 23.70
N GLU A 329 13.58 7.69 24.67
CA GLU A 329 13.27 9.11 24.45
C GLU A 329 14.52 9.89 24.02
N ALA A 330 15.68 9.66 24.68
CA ALA A 330 16.96 10.25 24.28
C ALA A 330 17.41 9.83 22.87
N ARG A 331 17.17 8.57 22.47
CA ARG A 331 17.45 8.10 21.10
C ARG A 331 16.50 8.72 20.07
N SER A 332 15.23 8.92 20.42
CA SER A 332 14.27 9.65 19.58
C SER A 332 14.75 11.08 19.34
N LEU A 333 15.12 11.81 20.41
CA LEU A 333 15.63 13.17 20.34
C LEU A 333 16.95 13.28 19.58
N LEU A 334 17.89 12.33 19.76
CA LEU A 334 19.13 12.27 18.99
C LEU A 334 18.88 12.03 17.49
N SER A 335 17.87 11.22 17.15
CA SER A 335 17.47 11.01 15.76
C SER A 335 16.84 12.27 15.15
N GLU A 336 16.07 13.01 15.94
CA GLU A 336 15.42 14.27 15.53
C GLU A 336 16.45 15.39 15.34
N ILE A 337 17.50 15.42 16.17
CA ILE A 337 18.66 16.31 16.00
C ILE A 337 19.49 15.91 14.77
N SER A 338 19.64 14.61 14.50
CA SER A 338 20.32 14.12 13.29
C SER A 338 19.50 14.30 12.00
N GLU A 339 18.18 14.50 12.10
CA GLU A 339 17.29 14.79 10.97
C GLU A 339 17.17 16.29 10.65
N LYS A 340 17.70 17.19 11.49
CA LYS A 340 17.98 18.57 11.08
C LYS A 340 19.30 18.61 10.31
N PRO A 341 19.31 18.69 8.96
CA PRO A 341 20.51 19.13 8.29
C PRO A 341 20.88 20.51 8.86
N LEU A 342 22.17 20.76 9.08
CA LEU A 342 22.70 22.13 9.17
C LEU A 342 22.26 22.85 7.89
N THR A 343 21.15 23.56 7.94
CA THR A 343 20.78 24.58 6.96
C THR A 343 21.72 25.76 7.19
N GLN A 344 22.94 25.61 6.69
CA GLN A 344 23.97 26.65 6.76
C GLN A 344 24.77 26.75 5.46
N SER A 345 24.22 26.30 4.32
CA SER A 345 24.82 26.56 3.01
C SER A 345 23.86 27.09 1.94
N SER A 346 22.54 27.02 2.11
CA SER A 346 21.59 27.52 1.10
C SER A 346 21.17 28.97 1.31
N LEU A 347 21.50 29.58 2.45
CA LEU A 347 21.20 30.99 2.74
C LEU A 347 22.35 31.92 2.32
N ASP A 348 23.58 31.40 2.20
CA ASP A 348 24.72 32.19 1.75
C ASP A 348 24.79 32.30 0.22
N GLU A 349 24.40 31.26 -0.55
CA GLU A 349 24.35 31.33 -2.03
C GLU A 349 23.28 32.31 -2.52
N ASP A 350 22.07 32.29 -1.93
CA ASP A 350 21.00 33.22 -2.30
C ASP A 350 21.34 34.68 -1.91
N LEU A 351 22.08 34.90 -0.82
CA LEU A 351 22.52 36.23 -0.41
C LEU A 351 23.68 36.74 -1.30
N GLU A 352 24.57 35.85 -1.75
CA GLU A 352 25.69 36.19 -2.63
C GLU A 352 25.20 36.52 -4.05
N ASP A 353 24.18 35.82 -4.55
CA ASP A 353 23.54 36.12 -5.83
C ASP A 353 22.66 37.38 -5.76
N GLU A 354 22.00 37.65 -4.63
CA GLU A 354 21.28 38.91 -4.43
C GLU A 354 22.24 40.12 -4.29
N MET A 355 23.41 39.93 -3.69
CA MET A 355 24.47 40.95 -3.60
C MET A 355 25.14 41.22 -4.94
N LYS A 356 25.41 40.19 -5.76
CA LYS A 356 25.94 40.34 -7.13
C LYS A 356 24.94 41.03 -8.05
N SER A 357 23.64 40.74 -7.90
CA SER A 357 22.59 41.42 -8.66
C SER A 357 22.47 42.92 -8.36
N LYS A 358 22.79 43.36 -7.14
CA LYS A 358 22.68 44.79 -6.75
C LYS A 358 23.92 45.63 -7.11
N TYR A 359 25.07 45.03 -7.37
CA TYR A 359 26.34 45.75 -7.65
C TYR A 359 26.77 45.78 -9.12
N ILE A 360 26.01 45.19 -10.05
CA ILE A 360 26.33 45.20 -11.51
C ILE A 360 25.66 46.38 -12.27
N THR A 361 24.91 47.23 -11.58
CA THR A 361 24.41 48.51 -12.14
C THR A 361 25.08 49.71 -11.48
N LEU A 362 26.33 49.96 -11.86
CA LEU A 362 27.07 51.24 -11.83
C LEU A 362 28.23 51.10 -12.82
#